data_AF-A0A5C4T423-F1
#
_entry.id   AF-A0A5C4T423-F1
#
_cell.length_a   1.000
_cell.length_b   1.000
_cell.length_c   1.000
_cell.angle_alpha   90.00
_cell.angle_beta   90.00
_cell.angle_gamma   90.00
#
_symmetry.space_group_name_H-M   'P 1'
#
loop_
_entity.id
_entity.type
_entity.pdbx_description
1 polymer ?
#
loop_
_entity_poly.entity_id
_entity_poly.type
_entity_poly.pdbx_seq_one_letter_code
_entity_poly.pdbx_strand_id
1 'polypeptide(L)'
;MPAASDTALLSPGDRIFATKPYRGLLTVRYLDLQHAEASGDSIVVQSPDGKTMLIDAGTPAVGPQVVTYLDRLGIDKIDIAVNTHPHPDHIGGFESVFRAKTVDLFYLET
;
A
#
# COMPACT_ATOMS: atom_id res chain seq x y z
N MET A 1 5.81 -9.79 18.90
CA MET A 1 5.21 -8.45 18.94
C MET A 1 6.34 -7.44 18.89
N PRO A 2 6.28 -6.37 18.07
CA PRO A 2 7.24 -5.27 18.16
C PRO A 2 7.31 -4.78 19.61
N ALA A 3 8.49 -4.39 20.08
CA ALA A 3 8.61 -3.80 21.41
C ALA A 3 7.63 -2.62 21.51
N ALA A 4 6.72 -2.66 22.48
CA ALA A 4 5.65 -1.67 22.62
C ALA A 4 6.16 -0.22 22.71
N SER A 5 7.43 -0.03 23.07
CA SER A 5 8.09 1.28 23.20
C SER A 5 8.18 2.07 21.90
N ASP A 6 8.40 1.42 20.75
CA ASP A 6 8.83 2.13 19.53
C ASP A 6 7.65 2.71 18.73
N THR A 7 6.41 2.31 19.05
CA THR A 7 5.20 2.80 18.36
C THR A 7 4.21 3.50 19.28
N ALA A 8 4.42 3.47 20.60
CA ALA A 8 3.50 4.05 21.57
C ALA A 8 3.47 5.59 21.58
N LEU A 9 4.49 6.24 21.01
CA LEU A 9 4.61 7.70 20.92
C LEU A 9 4.12 8.28 19.58
N LEU A 10 3.78 7.43 18.62
CA LEU A 10 3.30 7.87 17.30
C LEU A 10 1.80 8.13 17.32
N SER A 11 1.36 9.18 16.62
CA SER A 11 -0.07 9.38 16.37
C SER A 11 -0.66 8.15 15.67
N PRO A 12 -1.96 7.82 15.83
CA PRO A 12 -2.57 6.69 15.14
C PRO A 12 -2.30 6.67 13.63
N GLY A 13 -2.32 7.86 13.00
CA GLY A 13 -2.02 8.05 11.57
C GLY A 13 -0.55 7.89 11.21
N ASP A 14 0.39 8.07 12.13
CA ASP A 14 1.83 7.85 11.86
C ASP A 14 2.26 6.41 12.11
N ARG A 15 1.51 5.66 12.94
CA ARG A 15 1.78 4.23 13.21
C ARG A 15 1.67 3.37 11.95
N ILE A 16 0.82 3.74 11.00
CA ILE A 16 0.70 3.05 9.71
C ILE A 16 1.94 3.25 8.83
N PHE A 17 2.78 4.25 9.07
CA PHE A 17 4.02 4.49 8.31
C PHE A 17 5.28 4.04 9.06
N ALA A 18 5.16 3.66 10.33
CA ALA A 18 6.27 3.06 11.05
C ALA A 18 6.60 1.67 10.47
N THR A 19 7.77 1.52 9.87
CA THR A 19 8.24 0.24 9.29
C THR A 19 9.27 -0.46 10.17
N LYS A 20 10.18 0.30 10.82
CA LYS A 20 11.27 -0.23 11.65
C LYS A 20 10.81 -1.22 12.73
N PRO A 21 9.75 -0.94 13.52
CA PRO A 21 9.34 -1.85 14.59
C PRO A 21 8.85 -3.21 14.09
N TYR A 22 8.39 -3.27 12.83
CA TYR A 22 7.80 -4.47 12.24
C TYR A 22 8.74 -5.23 11.30
N ARG A 23 10.03 -4.88 11.26
CA ARG A 23 11.03 -5.62 10.47
C ARG A 23 11.04 -7.10 10.85
N GLY A 24 11.08 -7.98 9.85
CA GLY A 24 11.06 -9.43 10.06
C GLY A 24 9.68 -10.00 10.40
N LEU A 25 8.62 -9.19 10.36
CA LEU A 25 7.24 -9.62 10.57
C LEU A 25 6.43 -9.44 9.29
N LEU A 26 5.34 -10.19 9.16
CA LEU A 26 4.31 -9.90 8.19
C LEU A 26 3.54 -8.65 8.64
N THR A 27 3.39 -7.67 7.76
CA THR A 27 2.51 -6.51 7.99
C THR A 27 1.47 -6.41 6.89
N VAL A 28 0.25 -6.04 7.28
CA VAL A 28 -0.85 -5.70 6.38
C VAL A 28 -1.35 -4.31 6.75
N ARG A 29 -1.38 -3.39 5.79
CA ARG A 29 -1.76 -1.99 5.99
C ARG A 29 -2.86 -1.64 5.00
N TYR A 30 -4.04 -1.33 5.53
CA TYR A 30 -5.16 -0.79 4.76
C TYR A 30 -4.94 0.73 4.65
N LEU A 31 -4.80 1.22 3.43
CA LEU A 31 -4.54 2.63 3.20
C LEU A 31 -5.85 3.42 3.31
N ASP A 32 -5.85 4.44 4.17
CA ASP A 32 -6.98 5.36 4.31
C ASP A 32 -6.97 6.38 3.17
N LEU A 33 -7.74 6.09 2.12
CA LEU A 33 -7.84 6.87 0.89
C LEU A 33 -8.84 8.02 1.10
N GLN A 34 -8.39 9.25 0.87
CA GLN A 34 -9.15 10.46 1.17
C GLN A 34 -9.29 11.33 -0.09
N HIS A 35 -10.48 11.26 -0.70
CA HIS A 35 -10.89 12.10 -1.81
C HIS A 35 -12.43 12.08 -1.89
N ALA A 36 -13.05 13.08 -2.52
CA ALA A 36 -14.51 13.09 -2.72
C ALA A 36 -15.02 11.91 -3.57
N GLU A 37 -14.13 11.33 -4.37
CA GLU A 37 -14.36 10.18 -5.24
C GLU A 37 -13.60 8.94 -4.75
N ALA A 38 -13.20 8.91 -3.48
CA ALA A 38 -12.56 7.72 -2.91
C ALA A 38 -13.58 6.59 -2.81
N SER A 39 -13.25 5.45 -3.42
CA SER A 39 -13.95 4.18 -3.31
C SER A 39 -12.94 3.04 -3.51
N GLY A 40 -13.35 1.84 -3.12
CA GLY A 40 -12.58 0.60 -3.19
C GLY A 40 -11.35 0.60 -2.28
N ASP A 41 -10.47 -0.37 -2.53
CA ASP A 41 -9.41 -0.73 -1.59
C ASP A 41 -8.01 -0.36 -2.09
N SER A 42 -7.09 -0.20 -1.14
CA SER A 42 -5.66 -0.32 -1.40
C SER A 42 -4.94 -0.82 -0.17
N ILE A 43 -4.29 -1.97 -0.31
CA ILE A 43 -3.71 -2.72 0.81
C ILE A 43 -2.25 -3.02 0.50
N VAL A 44 -1.37 -2.62 1.41
CA VAL A 44 0.06 -2.96 1.34
C VAL A 44 0.35 -4.14 2.26
N VAL A 45 0.90 -5.19 1.70
CA VAL A 45 1.40 -6.35 2.42
C VAL A 45 2.93 -6.36 2.32
N GLN A 46 3.62 -6.44 3.45
CA GLN A 46 5.07 -6.63 3.49
C GLN A 46 5.40 -7.93 4.20
N SER A 47 6.15 -8.80 3.55
CA SER A 47 6.52 -10.11 4.08
C SER A 47 7.70 -10.02 5.07
N PRO A 48 7.90 -11.05 5.92
CA PRO A 48 9.05 -11.10 6.83
C PRO A 48 10.42 -10.96 6.14
N ASP A 49 10.55 -11.42 4.89
CA ASP A 49 11.76 -11.32 4.07
C ASP A 49 11.86 -10.00 3.28
N GLY A 50 10.93 -9.06 3.50
CA GLY A 50 11.00 -7.69 2.97
C GLY A 50 10.40 -7.49 1.58
N LYS A 51 9.74 -8.50 1.02
CA LYS A 51 8.99 -8.34 -0.23
C LYS A 51 7.72 -7.54 -0.01
N THR A 52 7.30 -6.82 -1.03
CA THR A 52 6.12 -5.96 -1.00
C THR A 52 5.09 -6.44 -2.00
N MET A 53 3.85 -6.57 -1.54
CA MET A 53 2.67 -6.75 -2.38
C MET A 53 1.71 -5.57 -2.20
N LEU A 54 1.16 -5.10 -3.32
CA LEU A 54 0.06 -4.13 -3.35
C LEU A 54 -1.20 -4.81 -3.86
N ILE A 55 -2.28 -4.77 -3.09
CA ILE A 55 -3.58 -5.29 -3.49
C ILE A 55 -4.51 -4.10 -3.68
N ASP A 56 -4.99 -3.91 -4.91
CA ASP A 56 -5.80 -2.77 -5.36
C ASP A 56 -5.16 -1.39 -5.11
N ALA A 57 -5.68 -0.39 -5.81
CA ALA A 57 -5.13 0.96 -5.82
C ALA A 57 -6.21 2.07 -5.77
N GLY A 58 -7.45 1.72 -5.43
CA GLY A 58 -8.55 2.69 -5.39
C GLY A 58 -8.95 3.22 -6.77
N THR A 59 -9.75 4.30 -6.77
CA THR A 59 -10.11 5.07 -7.97
C THR A 59 -8.91 5.82 -8.58
N PRO A 60 -8.99 6.27 -9.85
CA PRO A 60 -7.92 7.07 -10.45
C PRO A 60 -7.58 8.35 -9.65
N ALA A 61 -8.59 8.97 -9.03
CA ALA A 61 -8.43 10.19 -8.25
C ALA A 61 -7.53 10.03 -7.01
N VAL A 62 -7.51 8.83 -6.41
CA VAL A 62 -6.69 8.53 -5.22
C VAL A 62 -5.35 7.88 -5.56
N GLY A 63 -5.09 7.54 -6.82
CA GLY A 63 -3.81 6.98 -7.28
C GLY A 63 -2.56 7.76 -6.82
N PRO A 64 -2.51 9.10 -6.93
CA PRO A 64 -1.39 9.89 -6.41
C PRO A 64 -1.20 9.80 -4.89
N GLN A 65 -2.29 9.61 -4.13
CA GLN A 65 -2.23 9.41 -2.69
C GLN A 65 -1.67 8.03 -2.34
N VAL A 66 -2.04 6.98 -3.10
CA VAL A 66 -1.43 5.64 -2.96
C VAL A 66 0.08 5.73 -3.17
N VAL A 67 0.55 6.41 -4.22
CA VAL A 67 1.99 6.66 -4.45
C VAL A 67 2.64 7.37 -3.26
N THR A 68 2.01 8.43 -2.76
CA THR A 68 2.49 9.18 -1.58
C THR A 68 2.62 8.28 -0.35
N TYR A 69 1.68 7.36 -0.12
CA TYR A 69 1.76 6.42 0.99
C TYR A 69 2.85 5.37 0.81
N LEU A 70 3.05 4.87 -0.41
CA LEU A 70 4.18 3.99 -0.74
C LEU A 70 5.52 4.69 -0.51
N ASP A 71 5.65 5.97 -0.88
CA ASP A 71 6.83 6.80 -0.60
C ASP A 71 7.10 6.91 0.90
N ARG A 72 6.06 7.19 1.70
CA ARG A 72 6.18 7.27 3.16
C ARG A 72 6.60 5.94 3.80
N LEU A 73 6.27 4.82 3.17
CA LEU A 73 6.70 3.48 3.58
C LEU A 73 8.12 3.14 3.08
N GLY A 74 8.73 3.97 2.24
CA GLY A 74 10.02 3.71 1.61
C GLY A 74 9.97 2.60 0.57
N ILE A 75 8.83 2.45 -0.12
CA ILE A 75 8.59 1.41 -1.11
C ILE A 75 8.77 2.01 -2.50
N ASP A 76 9.87 1.67 -3.18
CA ASP A 76 10.12 2.04 -4.59
C ASP A 76 9.85 0.88 -5.56
N LYS A 77 9.82 -0.33 -5.03
CA LYS A 77 9.58 -1.57 -5.76
C LYS A 77 8.43 -2.35 -5.13
N ILE A 78 7.52 -2.82 -5.97
CA ILE A 78 6.43 -3.73 -5.63
C ILE A 78 6.75 -5.07 -6.32
N ASP A 79 6.98 -6.12 -5.54
CA ASP A 79 7.27 -7.44 -6.09
C ASP A 79 6.03 -8.07 -6.73
N ILE A 80 4.85 -7.83 -6.14
CA ILE A 80 3.58 -8.33 -6.66
C ILE A 80 2.50 -7.25 -6.52
N ALA A 81 1.92 -6.82 -7.62
CA ALA A 81 0.66 -6.08 -7.62
C ALA A 81 -0.49 -7.03 -7.97
N VAL A 82 -1.60 -6.94 -7.25
CA VAL A 82 -2.81 -7.73 -7.49
C VAL A 82 -3.97 -6.76 -7.63
N ASN A 83 -4.69 -6.85 -8.74
CA ASN A 83 -6.02 -6.27 -8.85
C ASN A 83 -7.06 -7.37 -8.66
N THR A 84 -7.96 -7.18 -7.70
CA THR A 84 -8.93 -8.20 -7.29
C THR A 84 -10.01 -8.42 -8.35
N HIS A 85 -10.45 -7.36 -9.03
CA HIS A 85 -11.43 -7.39 -10.11
C HIS A 85 -11.44 -6.05 -10.88
N PRO A 86 -11.95 -5.98 -12.12
CA PRO A 86 -11.72 -4.86 -13.03
C PRO A 86 -12.62 -3.63 -12.77
N HIS A 87 -13.16 -3.47 -11.56
CA HIS A 87 -13.93 -2.26 -11.24
C HIS A 87 -13.00 -1.04 -11.08
N PRO A 88 -13.40 0.15 -11.60
CA PRO A 88 -12.55 1.35 -11.60
C PRO A 88 -12.08 1.80 -10.22
N ASP A 89 -12.84 1.50 -9.18
CA ASP A 89 -12.50 1.82 -7.80
C ASP A 89 -11.51 0.84 -7.16
N HIS A 90 -11.07 -0.18 -7.88
CA HIS A 90 -9.99 -1.09 -7.46
C HIS A 90 -8.77 -0.95 -8.36
N ILE A 91 -8.98 -0.92 -9.69
CA ILE A 91 -7.89 -0.89 -10.67
C ILE A 91 -7.38 0.53 -10.96
N GLY A 92 -8.21 1.55 -10.70
CA GLY A 92 -8.02 2.89 -11.25
C GLY A 92 -6.71 3.56 -10.84
N GLY A 93 -6.31 3.44 -9.57
CA GLY A 93 -5.08 4.06 -9.09
C GLY A 93 -3.79 3.40 -9.57
N PHE A 94 -3.84 2.20 -10.17
CA PHE A 94 -2.64 1.52 -10.66
C PHE A 94 -1.94 2.29 -11.78
N GLU A 95 -2.65 3.13 -12.53
CA GLU A 95 -2.00 4.02 -13.51
C GLU A 95 -0.94 4.90 -12.83
N SER A 96 -1.27 5.52 -11.69
CA SER A 96 -0.33 6.35 -10.94
C SER A 96 0.81 5.51 -10.37
N VAL A 97 0.49 4.32 -9.86
CA VAL A 97 1.49 3.39 -9.28
C VAL A 97 2.51 2.95 -10.33
N PHE A 98 2.08 2.50 -11.50
CA PHE A 98 2.97 2.02 -12.56
C PHE A 98 3.85 3.12 -13.16
N ARG A 99 3.41 4.38 -13.10
CA ARG A 99 4.23 5.53 -13.51
C ARG A 99 5.31 5.87 -12.49
N ALA A 100 5.10 5.58 -11.21
CA ALA A 100 5.97 6.03 -10.11
C ALA A 100 6.83 4.92 -9.50
N LYS A 101 6.45 3.64 -9.65
CA LYS A 101 7.04 2.49 -8.95
C LYS A 101 7.45 1.40 -9.92
N THR A 102 8.50 0.67 -9.55
CA THR A 102 8.86 -0.56 -10.27
C THR A 102 7.93 -1.69 -9.81
N VAL A 103 7.30 -2.38 -10.74
CA VAL A 103 6.41 -3.52 -10.45
C VAL A 103 6.89 -4.75 -11.22
N ASP A 104 7.22 -5.83 -10.51
CA ASP A 104 7.76 -7.04 -11.13
C ASP A 104 6.67 -7.92 -11.74
N LEU A 105 5.57 -8.13 -11.01
CA LEU A 105 4.43 -8.96 -11.42
C LEU A 105 3.13 -8.22 -11.15
N PHE A 106 2.21 -8.26 -12.12
CA PHE A 106 0.85 -7.78 -11.95
C PHE A 106 -0.15 -8.91 -12.25
N TYR A 107 -0.94 -9.28 -11.26
CA TYR A 107 -2.04 -10.24 -11.39
C TYR A 107 -3.36 -9.47 -11.52
N LEU A 108 -4.18 -9.91 -12.47
CA LEU A 108 -5.53 -9.43 -12.67
C LEU A 108 -6.44 -10.66 -12.73
N GLU A 109 -7.37 -10.76 -11.78
CA GLU A 109 -8.47 -11.71 -11.89
C GLU A 109 -9.63 -11.05 -12.67
N THR A 110 -10.19 -11.80 -13.62
CA THR A 110 -11.22 -11.35 -14.55
C THR A 110 -12.55 -12.01 -14.30
#